data_AF-A0A8J2J3I5-F1
#
_entry.id   AF-A0A8J2J3I5-F1
#
_cell.length_a   1.000
_cell.length_b   1.000
_cell.length_c   1.000
_cell.angle_alpha   90.00
_cell.angle_beta   90.00
_cell.angle_gamma   90.00
#
_symmetry.space_group_name_H-M   'P 1'
#
loop_
_entity.id
_entity.type
_entity.pdbx_description
1 polymer ?
#
loop_
_entity_poly.entity_id
_entity_poly.type
_entity_poly.pdbx_seq_one_letter_code
_entity_poly.pdbx_strand_id
1 'polypeptide(L)'
;DLGADKVITITLAEDLCLIESGKEFIEKLENINRDPTSLPIISGVCPGWVCYAEKLHPYAIKNISRVKSPQQIMGSLLKLVYGPRVNHSPDEIYHV
;
A
#
# COMPACT_ATOMS: atom_id res chain seq x y z
N ASP A 1 -5.52 -14.82 -26.31
CA ASP A 1 -5.54 -15.30 -24.93
C ASP A 1 -4.10 -15.40 -24.44
N LEU A 2 -3.77 -14.83 -23.28
CA LEU A 2 -2.40 -14.72 -22.78
C LEU A 2 -2.08 -15.78 -21.69
N GLY A 3 -3.05 -16.64 -21.34
CA GLY A 3 -2.83 -17.76 -20.40
C GLY A 3 -3.00 -17.39 -18.93
N ALA A 4 -3.69 -16.30 -18.60
CA ALA A 4 -4.01 -15.95 -17.22
C ALA A 4 -5.20 -16.77 -16.71
N ASP A 5 -5.07 -17.43 -15.55
CA ASP A 5 -6.16 -18.19 -14.93
C ASP A 5 -7.34 -17.30 -14.49
N LYS A 6 -7.03 -16.05 -14.09
CA LYS A 6 -8.01 -15.07 -13.62
C LYS A 6 -7.59 -13.65 -14.02
N VAL A 7 -8.58 -12.87 -14.42
CA VAL A 7 -8.45 -11.42 -14.62
C VAL A 7 -9.28 -10.73 -13.55
N ILE A 8 -8.63 -9.91 -12.73
CA ILE A 8 -9.24 -9.24 -11.58
C ILE A 8 -9.04 -7.73 -11.68
N THR A 9 -9.99 -6.96 -11.18
CA THR A 9 -9.86 -5.50 -11.06
C THR A 9 -9.14 -5.12 -9.76
N ILE A 10 -8.43 -4.00 -9.77
CA ILE A 10 -7.71 -3.47 -8.60
C ILE A 10 -8.58 -2.61 -7.67
N THR A 11 -9.83 -2.32 -8.06
CA THR A 11 -10.74 -1.39 -7.35
C THR A 11 -10.86 -1.66 -5.85
N LEU A 12 -10.99 -2.93 -5.44
CA LEU A 12 -11.04 -3.29 -4.01
C LEU A 12 -9.79 -2.84 -3.25
N ALA A 13 -8.62 -2.98 -3.85
CA ALA A 13 -7.36 -2.59 -3.24
C ALA A 13 -7.17 -1.06 -3.23
N GLU A 14 -7.72 -0.35 -4.23
CA GLU A 14 -7.77 1.12 -4.25
C GLU A 14 -8.65 1.66 -3.11
N ASP A 15 -9.83 1.08 -2.91
CA ASP A 15 -10.74 1.45 -1.82
C ASP A 15 -10.09 1.23 -0.45
N LEU A 16 -9.42 0.09 -0.26
CA LEU A 16 -8.67 -0.19 0.97
C LEU A 16 -7.51 0.80 1.16
N CYS A 17 -6.76 1.11 0.11
CA CYS A 17 -5.69 2.11 0.16
C CYS A 17 -6.24 3.47 0.61
N LEU A 18 -7.39 3.88 0.08
CA LEU A 18 -8.04 5.15 0.42
C LEU A 18 -8.48 5.18 1.89
N ILE A 19 -9.16 4.13 2.35
CA ILE A 19 -9.65 4.02 3.74
C ILE A 19 -8.47 4.06 4.72
N GLU A 20 -7.42 3.28 4.47
CA GLU A 20 -6.26 3.23 5.37
C GLU A 20 -5.45 4.54 5.33
N SER A 21 -5.36 5.21 4.19
CA SER A 21 -4.73 6.54 4.10
C SER A 21 -5.50 7.59 4.88
N GLY A 22 -6.84 7.53 4.83
CA GLY A 22 -7.70 8.39 5.63
C GLY A 22 -7.52 8.16 7.14
N LYS A 23 -7.45 6.90 7.56
CA LYS A 23 -7.17 6.54 8.97
C LYS A 23 -5.81 7.05 9.43
N GLU A 24 -4.76 6.85 8.63
CA GLU A 24 -3.41 7.34 8.96
C GLU A 24 -3.40 8.87 9.09
N PHE A 25 -4.12 9.57 8.22
CA PHE A 25 -4.23 11.03 8.30
C PHE A 25 -4.91 11.49 9.58
N ILE A 26 -6.05 10.89 9.93
CA ILE A 26 -6.78 11.21 11.16
C ILE A 26 -5.90 10.92 12.39
N GLU A 27 -5.25 9.76 12.44
CA GLU A 27 -4.35 9.37 13.53
C GLU A 27 -3.24 10.42 13.75
N LYS A 28 -2.59 10.87 12.68
CA LYS A 28 -1.52 11.87 12.78
C LYS A 28 -2.05 13.25 13.13
N LEU A 29 -3.22 13.63 12.62
CA LEU A 29 -3.87 14.90 12.95
C LEU A 29 -4.24 14.99 14.44
N GLU A 30 -4.83 13.93 15.00
CA GLU A 30 -5.19 13.88 16.42
C GLU A 30 -3.96 13.94 17.34
N ASN A 31 -2.81 13.46 16.86
CA ASN A 31 -1.56 13.45 17.61
C ASN A 31 -0.64 14.67 17.32
N ILE A 32 -1.07 15.65 16.54
CA ILE A 32 -0.22 16.78 16.10
C ILE A 32 0.41 17.58 17.26
N ASN A 33 -0.29 17.71 18.40
CA ASN A 33 0.24 18.41 19.57
C ASN A 33 1.35 17.61 20.29
N ARG A 34 1.37 16.28 20.12
CA ARG A 34 2.37 15.39 20.72
C ARG A 34 3.56 15.17 19.79
N ASP A 35 3.31 15.10 18.50
CA ASP A 35 4.33 15.04 17.46
C ASP A 35 4.02 16.06 16.35
N PRO A 36 4.50 17.31 16.48
CA PRO A 36 4.30 18.34 15.48
C PRO A 36 4.99 18.02 14.13
N THR A 37 5.89 17.04 14.10
CA THR A 37 6.64 16.65 12.89
C THR A 37 5.98 15.53 12.10
N SER A 38 4.90 14.94 12.64
CA SER A 38 4.14 13.86 12.01
C SER A 38 3.43 14.27 10.71
N LEU A 39 3.17 15.58 10.55
CA LEU A 39 2.59 16.22 9.38
C LEU A 39 3.62 17.11 8.65
N PRO A 40 3.53 17.26 7.32
CA PRO A 40 2.53 16.66 6.42
C PRO A 40 2.73 15.15 6.22
N ILE A 41 1.70 14.47 5.69
CA ILE A 41 1.83 13.12 5.12
C ILE A 41 1.90 13.25 3.61
N ILE A 42 2.88 12.58 3.01
CA ILE A 42 3.10 12.54 1.56
C ILE A 42 2.77 11.13 1.09
N SER A 43 2.04 11.01 -0.02
CA SER A 43 1.65 9.71 -0.57
C SER A 43 2.88 8.81 -0.84
N GLY A 44 2.76 7.51 -0.53
CA GLY A 44 3.80 6.49 -0.74
C GLY A 44 3.52 5.56 -1.93
N VAL A 45 2.44 5.77 -2.68
CA VAL A 45 1.96 4.77 -3.67
C VAL A 45 2.86 4.66 -4.92
N CYS A 46 3.63 5.70 -5.22
CA CYS A 46 4.52 5.73 -6.39
C CYS A 46 5.92 5.24 -6.02
N PRO A 47 6.38 4.09 -6.55
CA PRO A 47 7.70 3.56 -6.21
C PRO A 47 8.85 4.47 -6.68
N GLY A 48 8.65 5.23 -7.77
CA GLY A 48 9.62 6.22 -8.23
C GLY A 48 9.81 7.37 -7.23
N TRP A 49 8.72 7.84 -6.62
CA TRP A 49 8.76 8.85 -5.55
C TRP A 49 9.47 8.32 -4.30
N VAL A 50 9.12 7.11 -3.85
CA VAL A 50 9.75 6.48 -2.68
C VAL A 50 11.26 6.32 -2.91
N CYS A 51 11.65 5.78 -4.06
CA CYS A 51 13.06 5.61 -4.44
C CYS A 51 13.83 6.95 -4.52
N TYR A 52 13.19 7.99 -5.06
CA TYR A 52 13.75 9.34 -5.10
C TYR A 52 14.00 9.89 -3.69
N ALA A 53 13.00 9.78 -2.81
CA ALA A 53 13.11 10.23 -1.43
C ALA A 53 14.18 9.45 -0.64
N GLU A 54 14.22 8.12 -0.77
CA GLU A 54 15.23 7.28 -0.13
C GLU A 54 16.66 7.66 -0.54
N LYS A 55 16.87 8.00 -1.80
CA LYS A 55 18.21 8.30 -2.34
C LYS A 55 18.65 9.73 -2.11
N LEU A 56 17.74 10.70 -2.23
CA LEU A 56 18.09 12.11 -2.30
C LEU A 56 17.56 12.93 -1.13
N HIS A 57 16.50 12.47 -0.45
CA HIS A 57 15.86 13.19 0.65
C HIS A 57 15.49 12.27 1.82
N PRO A 58 16.45 11.62 2.50
CA PRO A 58 16.15 10.66 3.57
C PRO A 58 15.32 11.27 4.71
N TYR A 59 15.45 12.57 4.94
CA TYR A 59 14.66 13.31 5.94
C TYR A 59 13.15 13.32 5.63
N ALA A 60 12.75 13.12 4.37
CA ALA A 60 11.36 13.10 3.95
C ALA A 60 10.68 11.73 4.23
N ILE A 61 11.45 10.66 4.44
CA ILE A 61 10.94 9.29 4.65
C ILE A 61 9.93 9.24 5.80
N LYS A 62 10.20 9.97 6.89
CA LYS A 62 9.30 10.02 8.07
C LYS A 62 7.90 10.60 7.75
N ASN A 63 7.81 11.39 6.69
CA ASN A 63 6.58 12.03 6.24
C ASN A 63 5.91 11.25 5.10
N ILE A 64 6.51 10.17 4.59
CA ILE A 64 5.86 9.30 3.60
C ILE A 64 4.83 8.40 4.30
N SER A 65 3.66 8.25 3.69
CA SER A 65 2.59 7.37 4.16
C SER A 65 3.06 5.93 4.30
N ARG A 66 2.65 5.27 5.38
CA ARG A 66 2.95 3.85 5.64
C ARG A 66 2.01 2.92 4.88
N VAL A 67 0.97 3.46 4.23
CA VAL A 67 -0.03 2.69 3.51
C VAL A 67 0.59 2.13 2.22
N LYS A 68 0.44 0.82 2.02
CA LYS A 68 0.90 0.12 0.82
C LYS A 68 0.16 0.61 -0.42
N SER A 69 0.80 0.52 -1.59
CA SER A 69 0.12 0.83 -2.85
C SER A 69 -1.01 -0.16 -3.15
N PRO A 70 -2.03 0.20 -3.96
CA PRO A 70 -3.08 -0.73 -4.35
C PRO A 70 -2.55 -2.04 -4.95
N GLN A 71 -1.47 -2.00 -5.73
CA GLN A 71 -0.86 -3.21 -6.30
C GLN A 71 -0.26 -4.13 -5.22
N GLN A 72 0.39 -3.54 -4.21
CA GLN A 72 0.93 -4.29 -3.07
C GLN A 72 -0.18 -4.83 -2.15
N ILE A 73 -1.26 -4.06 -1.95
CA ILE A 73 -2.45 -4.50 -1.22
C ILE A 73 -3.09 -5.68 -1.94
N MET A 74 -3.35 -5.57 -3.25
CA MET A 74 -3.95 -6.64 -4.04
C MET A 74 -3.09 -7.91 -4.00
N GLY A 75 -1.79 -7.80 -4.19
CA GLY A 75 -0.88 -8.94 -4.07
C GLY A 75 -0.96 -9.61 -2.69
N SER A 76 -1.10 -8.83 -1.62
CA SER A 76 -1.29 -9.35 -0.25
C SER A 76 -2.65 -10.05 -0.10
N LEU A 77 -3.73 -9.47 -0.62
CA LEU A 77 -5.07 -10.07 -0.59
C LEU A 77 -5.10 -11.39 -1.33
N LEU A 78 -4.53 -11.45 -2.54
CA LEU A 78 -4.54 -12.68 -3.34
C LEU A 78 -3.73 -13.78 -2.69
N LYS A 79 -2.52 -13.48 -2.23
CA LYS A 79 -1.63 -14.50 -1.69
C LYS A 79 -2.04 -14.96 -0.29
N LEU A 80 -2.49 -14.05 0.56
CA LEU A 80 -2.71 -14.34 1.99
C LEU A 80 -4.18 -14.58 2.34
N VAL A 81 -5.13 -14.08 1.55
CA VAL A 81 -6.57 -14.23 1.82
C VAL A 81 -7.24 -15.13 0.80
N TYR A 82 -6.99 -14.91 -0.49
CA TYR A 82 -7.63 -15.71 -1.55
C TYR A 82 -7.01 -17.10 -1.67
N GLY A 83 -5.67 -17.21 -1.73
CA GLY A 83 -4.96 -18.48 -1.92
C GLY A 83 -5.38 -19.60 -0.97
N PRO A 84 -5.39 -19.37 0.35
CA PRO A 84 -5.86 -20.37 1.31
C PRO A 84 -7.31 -20.83 1.07
N ARG A 85 -8.18 -19.97 0.50
CA ARG A 85 -9.58 -20.33 0.18
C ARG A 85 -9.72 -21.22 -1.05
N VAL A 86 -8.68 -21.27 -1.89
CA VAL A 86 -8.62 -22.11 -3.09
C VAL A 86 -7.55 -23.20 -2.98
N ASN A 87 -7.08 -23.49 -1.75
CA ASN A 87 -6.05 -24.49 -1.46
C ASN A 87 -4.72 -24.26 -2.20
N HIS A 88 -4.35 -22.99 -2.40
CA HIS A 88 -3.05 -22.60 -2.95
C HIS A 88 -2.21 -21.86 -1.90
N SER A 89 -0.92 -22.19 -1.84
CA SER A 89 0.05 -21.45 -1.04
C SER A 89 0.47 -20.15 -1.74
N PRO A 90 1.01 -19.15 -1.01
CA PRO A 90 1.42 -17.87 -1.58
C PRO A 90 2.42 -17.95 -2.76
N ASP A 91 3.27 -18.99 -2.77
CA ASP A 91 4.26 -19.28 -3.79
C ASP A 91 3.68 -19.92 -5.06
N GLU A 92 2.46 -20.47 -4.98
CA GLU A 92 1.71 -20.99 -6.13
C GLU A 92 0.90 -19.89 -6.85
N ILE A 93 0.85 -18.67 -6.29
CA ILE A 93 0.07 -17.56 -6.85
C ILE A 93 0.99 -16.50 -7.44
N TYR A 94 0.88 -16.30 -8.74
CA TYR A 94 1.55 -15.23 -9.49
C TYR A 94 0.56 -14.10 -9.77
N HIS A 95 0.91 -12.88 -9.36
CA HIS A 95 0.11 -11.66 -9.55
C HIS A 95 0.93 -10.68 -10.39
N VAL A 96 0.38 -10.30 -11.53
CA VAL A 96 1.02 -9.42 -12.52
C VAL A 96 0.14 -8.18 -12.68
#